data_AF-A0A8H8T0Z4-F1
#
_entry.id   AF-A0A8H8T0Z4-F1
#
_cell.length_a   1.000
_cell.length_b   1.000
_cell.length_c   1.000
_cell.angle_alpha   90.00
_cell.angle_beta   90.00
_cell.angle_gamma   90.00
#
_symmetry.space_group_name_H-M   'P 1'
#
loop_
_entity.id
_entity.type
_entity.pdbx_description
1 polymer ?
#
loop_
_entity_poly.entity_id
_entity_poly.type
_entity_poly.pdbx_seq_one_letter_code
_entity_poly.pdbx_strand_id
1 'polypeptide(L)'
;MVKVSAAELRAAREAVSQATYDLDAPPTSSTASKRTQGPSLPPGKAIGPSLPSASDLTLQREEAVESARGERRTANKRARERLEDEDGGIGPKAVGREGMMEKKRARREDDKAMRDRKEEGGLEVGEDVLMGAGNSDSFQAAIARRDAARARWAEKKATSGNGNGSSNDRLEAMKAREAETMAMFRNMAKERFG
;
A
#
# COMPACT_ATOMS: atom_id res chain seq x y z
N MET A 1 20.73 17.18 27.10
CA MET A 1 19.36 16.90 27.58
C MET A 1 18.50 18.12 27.29
N VAL A 2 17.60 18.02 26.31
CA VAL A 2 16.66 19.10 25.98
C VAL A 2 15.62 19.15 27.08
N LYS A 3 15.59 20.23 27.87
CA LYS A 3 14.60 20.45 28.93
C LYS A 3 13.42 21.18 28.29
N VAL A 4 12.36 20.44 27.99
CA VAL A 4 11.09 21.03 27.51
C VAL A 4 10.35 21.60 28.71
N SER A 5 9.90 22.85 28.62
CA SER A 5 9.19 23.50 29.71
C SER A 5 7.75 22.96 29.83
N ALA A 6 7.18 22.93 31.04
CA ALA A 6 5.81 22.46 31.24
C ALA A 6 4.78 23.29 30.47
N ALA A 7 5.10 24.56 30.20
CA ALA A 7 4.29 25.46 29.38
C ALA A 7 4.29 25.03 27.90
N GLU A 8 5.43 24.63 27.35
CA GLU A 8 5.54 24.12 25.97
C GLU A 8 4.76 22.82 25.80
N LEU A 9 4.82 21.90 26.77
CA LEU A 9 4.04 20.67 26.72
C LEU A 9 2.53 20.94 26.79
N ARG A 10 2.11 21.96 27.56
CA ARG A 10 0.71 22.36 27.66
C ARG A 10 0.22 22.99 26.35
N ALA A 11 1.01 23.90 25.79
CA ALA A 11 0.70 24.54 24.50
C ALA A 11 0.62 23.52 23.36
N ALA A 12 1.54 22.55 23.31
CA ALA A 12 1.49 21.47 22.32
C ALA A 12 0.24 20.59 22.49
N ARG A 13 -0.16 20.29 23.73
CA ARG A 13 -1.40 19.54 23.99
C ARG A 13 -2.65 20.32 23.61
N GLU A 14 -2.68 21.62 23.89
CA GLU A 14 -3.79 22.50 23.53
C GLU A 14 -3.89 22.64 22.00
N ALA A 15 -2.77 22.82 21.29
CA ALA A 15 -2.74 22.87 19.83
C ALA A 15 -3.20 21.56 19.17
N VAL A 16 -2.74 20.41 19.69
CA VAL A 16 -3.22 19.10 19.21
C VAL A 16 -4.72 18.95 19.48
N SER A 17 -5.20 19.36 20.66
CA SER A 17 -6.62 19.28 20.99
C SER A 17 -7.48 20.14 20.07
N GLN A 18 -7.08 21.39 19.81
CA GLN A 18 -7.79 22.29 18.89
C GLN A 18 -7.85 21.72 17.48
N ALA A 19 -6.70 21.26 16.96
CA ALA A 19 -6.62 20.67 15.63
C ALA A 19 -7.49 19.41 15.48
N THR A 20 -7.63 18.60 16.54
CA THR A 20 -8.49 17.41 16.51
C THR A 20 -9.97 17.72 16.63
N TYR A 21 -10.37 18.76 17.37
CA TYR A 21 -11.78 19.12 17.52
C TYR A 21 -12.38 19.75 16.26
N ASP A 22 -11.57 20.41 15.42
CA ASP A 22 -12.05 21.01 14.17
C ASP A 22 -12.21 19.99 13.02
N LEU A 23 -11.66 18.77 13.14
CA LEU A 23 -11.74 17.72 12.11
C LEU A 23 -13.01 16.85 12.18
N ASP A 24 -13.71 16.85 13.31
CA ASP A 24 -14.93 16.04 13.55
C ASP A 24 -16.23 16.85 13.47
N ALA A 25 -16.18 18.11 13.01
CA ALA A 25 -17.35 18.96 12.87
C ALA A 25 -18.15 18.64 11.58
N PRO A 26 -19.41 18.17 11.66
CA PRO A 26 -20.26 17.99 10.49
C PRO A 26 -20.66 19.35 9.87
N PRO A 27 -20.83 19.44 8.54
CA PRO A 27 -21.15 20.71 7.89
C PRO A 27 -22.65 21.00 7.95
N THR A 28 -23.16 21.66 9.00
CA THR A 28 -24.51 22.25 8.94
C THR A 28 -24.64 23.54 9.74
N SER A 29 -24.86 24.63 9.00
CA SER A 29 -25.81 25.72 9.28
C SER A 29 -26.06 26.16 10.73
N SER A 30 -25.57 27.36 11.05
CA SER A 30 -26.25 28.39 11.84
C SER A 30 -27.41 27.92 12.76
N THR A 31 -27.09 27.49 13.98
CA THR A 31 -27.87 27.84 15.18
C THR A 31 -26.94 27.79 16.38
N ALA A 32 -26.76 28.93 17.04
CA ALA A 32 -25.91 29.08 18.21
C ALA A 32 -26.42 28.21 19.37
N SER A 33 -25.67 27.17 19.75
CA SER A 33 -25.89 26.48 21.02
C SER A 33 -24.98 27.08 22.10
N LYS A 34 -25.60 27.65 23.14
CA LYS A 34 -24.91 28.23 24.29
C LYS A 34 -24.01 27.18 24.94
N ARG A 35 -22.72 27.47 25.04
CA ARG A 35 -21.72 26.65 25.75
C ARG A 35 -22.11 26.53 27.22
N THR A 36 -22.60 25.37 27.63
CA THR A 36 -22.79 25.02 29.04
C THR A 36 -21.45 24.62 29.64
N GLN A 37 -20.87 25.48 30.48
CA GLN A 37 -19.70 25.16 31.29
C GLN A 37 -20.16 24.35 32.50
N GLY A 38 -20.03 23.02 32.42
CA GLY A 38 -20.36 22.05 33.47
C GLY A 38 -20.05 20.63 33.01
N PRO A 39 -19.88 19.65 33.91
CA PRO A 39 -19.64 18.26 33.52
C PRO A 39 -20.78 17.79 32.61
N SER A 40 -20.44 17.24 31.45
CA SER A 40 -21.42 16.72 30.50
C SER A 40 -22.26 15.64 31.17
N LEU A 41 -23.59 15.74 31.01
CA LEU A 41 -24.52 14.69 31.40
C LEU A 41 -24.09 13.38 30.70
N PRO A 42 -24.08 12.21 31.37
CA PRO A 42 -23.78 10.96 30.71
C PRO A 42 -24.72 10.77 29.50
N PRO A 43 -24.21 10.26 28.36
CA PRO A 43 -25.00 10.10 27.15
C PRO A 43 -26.27 9.31 27.50
N GLY A 44 -27.41 9.85 27.07
CA GLY A 44 -28.74 9.39 27.43
C GLY A 44 -28.88 7.87 27.34
N LYS A 45 -29.51 7.30 28.36
CA LYS A 45 -29.92 5.89 28.44
C LYS A 45 -30.47 5.45 27.09
N ALA A 46 -29.98 4.33 26.56
CA ALA A 46 -30.48 3.71 25.35
C ALA A 46 -32.03 3.66 25.40
N ILE A 47 -32.67 4.43 24.51
CA ILE A 47 -34.13 4.54 24.43
C ILE A 47 -34.61 3.26 23.74
N GLY A 48 -34.78 2.21 24.54
CA GLY A 48 -35.40 0.94 24.16
C GLY A 48 -34.65 0.11 23.10
N PRO A 49 -35.08 -1.15 22.91
CA PRO A 49 -34.49 -2.07 21.92
C PRO A 49 -34.79 -1.70 20.46
N SER A 50 -35.50 -0.60 20.21
CA SER A 50 -35.90 -0.15 18.87
C SER A 50 -34.89 0.77 18.20
N LEU A 51 -33.91 1.30 18.93
CA LEU A 51 -32.87 2.17 18.39
C LEU A 51 -31.51 1.48 18.48
N PRO A 52 -30.72 1.44 17.39
CA PRO A 52 -29.41 0.81 17.40
C PRO A 52 -28.51 1.51 18.41
N SER A 53 -27.84 0.70 19.24
CA SER A 53 -26.81 1.18 20.17
C SER A 53 -25.63 1.76 19.38
N ALA A 54 -24.80 2.57 20.04
CA ALA A 54 -23.55 3.04 19.46
C ALA A 54 -22.64 1.87 19.01
N SER A 55 -22.67 0.75 19.74
CA SER A 55 -22.00 -0.51 19.37
C SER A 55 -22.54 -1.11 18.08
N ASP A 56 -23.85 -1.02 17.88
CA ASP A 56 -24.52 -1.62 16.72
C ASP A 56 -24.24 -0.78 15.47
N LEU A 57 -24.16 0.55 15.63
CA LEU A 57 -23.74 1.45 14.57
C LEU A 57 -22.27 1.23 14.18
N THR A 58 -21.38 0.94 15.12
CA THR A 58 -20.00 0.58 14.80
C THR A 58 -19.92 -0.76 14.08
N LEU A 59 -20.67 -1.77 14.55
CA LEU A 59 -20.72 -3.08 13.92
C LEU A 59 -21.22 -2.99 12.47
N GLN A 60 -22.32 -2.26 12.22
CA GLN A 60 -22.85 -2.05 10.86
C GLN A 60 -21.84 -1.38 9.93
N ARG A 61 -21.04 -0.43 10.43
CA ARG A 61 -19.99 0.21 9.64
C ARG A 61 -18.86 -0.77 9.30
N GLU A 62 -18.45 -1.60 10.26
CA GLU A 62 -17.42 -2.61 10.05
C GLU A 62 -17.88 -3.68 9.05
N GLU A 63 -19.10 -4.18 9.19
CA GLU A 63 -19.72 -5.13 8.27
C GLU A 63 -19.83 -4.58 6.84
N ALA A 64 -20.23 -3.31 6.68
CA ALA A 64 -20.28 -2.66 5.37
C ALA A 64 -18.89 -2.51 4.72
N VAL A 65 -17.86 -2.25 5.53
CA VAL A 65 -16.48 -2.18 5.03
C VAL A 65 -15.96 -3.57 4.65
N GLU A 66 -16.28 -4.59 5.44
CA GLU A 66 -15.88 -5.96 5.16
C GLU A 66 -16.59 -6.52 3.92
N SER A 67 -17.89 -6.28 3.77
CA SER A 67 -18.66 -6.69 2.59
C SER A 67 -18.12 -6.04 1.32
N ALA A 68 -17.88 -4.71 1.34
CA ALA A 68 -17.30 -4.00 0.20
C ALA A 68 -15.90 -4.53 -0.19
N ARG A 69 -15.08 -4.89 0.81
CA ARG A 69 -13.77 -5.52 0.56
C ARG A 69 -13.91 -6.92 -0.04
N GLY A 70 -14.83 -7.72 0.48
CA GLY A 70 -15.16 -9.05 -0.03
C GLY A 70 -15.67 -9.01 -1.47
N GLU A 71 -16.62 -8.11 -1.75
CA GLU A 71 -17.17 -7.87 -3.08
C GLU A 71 -16.08 -7.46 -4.06
N ARG A 72 -15.24 -6.48 -3.73
CA ARG A 72 -14.11 -6.07 -4.57
C ARG A 72 -13.16 -7.25 -4.86
N ARG A 73 -12.87 -8.07 -3.86
CA ARG A 73 -12.00 -9.25 -4.04
C ARG A 73 -12.64 -10.27 -4.98
N THR A 74 -13.93 -10.54 -4.82
CA THR A 74 -14.66 -11.48 -5.69
C THR A 74 -14.80 -10.94 -7.11
N ALA A 75 -15.08 -9.64 -7.27
CA ALA A 75 -15.14 -8.96 -8.56
C ALA A 75 -13.80 -9.02 -9.30
N ASN A 76 -12.69 -8.73 -8.60
CA ASN A 76 -11.35 -8.86 -9.17
C ASN A 76 -11.03 -10.30 -9.57
N LYS A 77 -11.45 -11.30 -8.76
CA LYS A 77 -11.27 -12.72 -9.10
C LYS A 77 -12.05 -13.08 -10.36
N ARG A 78 -13.33 -12.70 -10.45
CA ARG A 78 -14.18 -12.95 -11.63
C ARG A 78 -13.66 -12.25 -12.87
N ALA A 79 -13.19 -11.00 -12.75
CA ALA A 79 -12.60 -10.27 -13.87
C ALA A 79 -11.34 -10.95 -14.38
N ARG A 80 -10.49 -11.45 -13.46
CA ARG A 80 -9.30 -12.20 -13.82
C ARG A 80 -9.62 -13.55 -14.47
N GLU A 81 -10.62 -14.27 -13.96
CA GLU A 81 -11.10 -15.53 -14.54
C GLU A 81 -11.64 -15.31 -15.95
N ARG A 82 -12.46 -14.26 -16.16
CA ARG A 82 -12.93 -13.88 -17.50
C ARG A 82 -11.80 -13.52 -18.46
N LEU A 83 -10.79 -12.78 -18.02
CA LEU A 83 -9.60 -12.51 -18.82
C LEU A 83 -8.82 -13.79 -19.16
N GLU A 84 -8.68 -14.70 -18.19
CA GLU A 84 -8.02 -15.99 -18.40
C GLU A 84 -8.82 -16.91 -19.37
N ASP A 85 -10.16 -16.78 -19.41
CA ASP A 85 -11.04 -17.49 -20.35
C ASP A 85 -11.07 -16.83 -21.75
N GLU A 86 -11.10 -15.49 -21.82
CA GLU A 86 -11.12 -14.69 -23.06
C GLU A 86 -9.78 -14.73 -23.81
N ASP A 87 -8.65 -14.77 -23.10
CA ASP A 87 -7.31 -14.97 -23.68
C ASP A 87 -7.12 -16.38 -24.26
N GLY A 88 -8.11 -17.26 -24.12
CA GLY A 88 -8.14 -18.61 -24.65
C GLY A 88 -7.13 -19.50 -23.93
N GLY A 89 -7.61 -20.47 -23.15
CA GLY A 89 -6.81 -21.46 -22.41
C GLY A 89 -5.93 -22.40 -23.25
N ILE A 90 -5.29 -21.92 -24.31
CA ILE A 90 -4.47 -22.66 -25.26
C ILE A 90 -3.00 -22.29 -25.01
N GLY A 91 -2.42 -23.01 -24.05
CA GLY A 91 -0.98 -23.20 -23.97
C GLY A 91 -0.34 -22.78 -22.65
N PRO A 92 0.77 -23.44 -22.26
CA PRO A 92 1.57 -22.97 -21.14
C PRO A 92 1.90 -21.50 -21.39
N LYS A 93 1.60 -20.65 -20.40
CA LYS A 93 2.06 -19.24 -20.35
C LYS A 93 3.44 -19.19 -20.96
N ALA A 94 3.75 -18.21 -21.81
CA ALA A 94 5.09 -18.06 -22.38
C ALA A 94 6.12 -17.76 -21.26
N VAL A 95 6.46 -18.78 -20.47
CA VAL A 95 7.51 -18.84 -19.47
C VAL A 95 8.82 -19.04 -20.22
N GLY A 96 9.16 -18.03 -21.02
CA GLY A 96 10.36 -17.95 -21.82
C GLY A 96 10.82 -16.49 -21.91
N ARG A 97 12.05 -16.28 -22.40
CA ARG A 97 12.62 -14.94 -22.59
C ARG A 97 11.73 -14.08 -23.48
N GLU A 98 11.11 -14.67 -24.49
CA GLU A 98 10.23 -13.99 -25.44
C GLU A 98 8.91 -13.56 -24.80
N GLY A 99 8.22 -14.47 -24.11
CA GLY A 99 6.99 -14.13 -23.37
C GLY A 99 7.20 -13.09 -22.25
N MET A 100 8.36 -13.13 -21.60
CA MET A 100 8.73 -12.09 -20.62
C MET A 100 9.02 -10.74 -21.27
N MET A 101 9.55 -10.72 -22.50
CA MET A 101 9.79 -9.49 -23.26
C MET A 101 8.48 -8.93 -23.82
N GLU A 102 7.57 -9.77 -24.27
CA GLU A 102 6.23 -9.39 -24.71
C GLU A 102 5.40 -8.84 -23.55
N LYS A 103 5.37 -9.53 -22.40
CA LYS A 103 4.74 -9.00 -21.18
C LYS A 103 5.34 -7.67 -20.73
N LYS A 104 6.66 -7.49 -20.87
CA LYS A 104 7.31 -6.19 -20.60
C LYS A 104 6.89 -5.13 -21.62
N ARG A 105 6.69 -5.50 -22.89
CA ARG A 105 6.24 -4.59 -23.93
C ARG A 105 4.79 -4.15 -23.68
N ALA A 106 3.89 -5.09 -23.43
CA ALA A 106 2.50 -4.82 -23.06
C ALA A 106 2.42 -3.90 -21.83
N ARG A 107 3.17 -4.22 -20.77
CA ARG A 107 3.23 -3.35 -19.59
C ARG A 107 3.74 -1.93 -19.90
N ARG A 108 4.78 -1.81 -20.73
CA ARG A 108 5.29 -0.48 -21.13
C ARG A 108 4.26 0.29 -21.95
N GLU A 109 3.50 -0.39 -22.79
CA GLU A 109 2.44 0.19 -23.59
C GLU A 109 1.26 0.63 -22.73
N ASP A 110 0.86 -0.17 -21.74
CA ASP A 110 -0.14 0.21 -20.73
C ASP A 110 0.32 1.42 -19.88
N ASP A 111 1.57 1.39 -19.41
CA ASP A 111 2.16 2.48 -18.63
C ASP A 111 2.24 3.77 -19.47
N LYS A 112 2.53 3.64 -20.78
CA LYS A 112 2.51 4.75 -21.73
C LYS A 112 1.09 5.25 -21.96
N ALA A 113 0.13 4.36 -22.23
CA ALA A 113 -1.27 4.71 -22.42
C ALA A 113 -1.92 5.33 -21.16
N MET A 114 -1.48 4.97 -19.95
CA MET A 114 -1.89 5.66 -18.73
C MET A 114 -1.29 7.06 -18.62
N ARG A 115 -0.03 7.24 -19.04
CA ARG A 115 0.62 8.56 -19.07
C ARG A 115 -0.08 9.46 -20.09
N ASP A 116 -0.27 8.96 -21.31
CA ASP A 116 -0.86 9.70 -22.41
C ASP A 116 -2.34 10.05 -22.09
N ARG A 117 -3.12 9.12 -21.50
CA ARG A 117 -4.48 9.42 -20.99
C ARG A 117 -4.52 10.47 -19.89
N LYS A 118 -3.47 10.56 -19.06
CA LYS A 118 -3.36 11.61 -18.04
C LYS A 118 -3.11 12.98 -18.68
N GLU A 119 -2.42 13.02 -19.81
CA GLU A 119 -2.16 14.24 -20.58
C GLU A 119 -3.38 14.66 -21.41
N GLU A 120 -4.14 13.70 -21.97
CA GLU A 120 -5.33 13.96 -22.80
C GLU A 120 -6.61 14.22 -21.99
N GLY A 121 -6.72 13.64 -20.78
CA GLY A 121 -7.90 13.71 -19.92
C GLY A 121 -7.96 14.90 -18.95
N GLY A 122 -7.05 15.87 -19.08
CA GLY A 122 -7.20 17.20 -18.46
C GLY A 122 -7.59 17.21 -16.99
N LEU A 123 -6.91 16.43 -16.14
CA LEU A 123 -6.91 16.76 -14.72
C LEU A 123 -6.03 18.00 -14.56
N GLU A 124 -6.57 19.18 -14.90
CA GLU A 124 -5.98 20.49 -14.67
C GLU A 124 -5.91 20.72 -13.16
N VAL A 125 -4.95 20.06 -12.53
CA VAL A 125 -4.50 20.42 -11.21
C VAL A 125 -3.83 21.77 -11.37
N GLY A 126 -4.43 22.82 -10.79
CA GLY A 126 -3.88 24.18 -10.83
C GLY A 126 -2.38 24.16 -10.53
N GLU A 127 -1.61 24.98 -11.23
CA GLU A 127 -0.15 25.01 -11.13
C GLU A 127 0.33 25.23 -9.68
N ASP A 128 -0.48 25.90 -8.89
CA ASP A 128 -0.38 26.07 -7.45
C ASP A 128 -0.54 24.77 -6.64
N VAL A 129 -1.46 23.87 -7.00
CA VAL A 129 -1.58 22.54 -6.37
C VAL A 129 -0.51 21.57 -6.90
N LEU A 130 -0.13 21.71 -8.18
CA LEU A 130 0.89 20.89 -8.84
C LEU A 130 2.30 21.20 -8.34
N MET A 131 2.62 22.48 -8.14
CA MET A 131 3.87 22.98 -7.56
C MET A 131 3.82 23.04 -6.02
N GLY A 132 2.68 22.65 -5.44
CA GLY A 132 2.46 22.63 -3.99
C GLY A 132 2.24 24.00 -3.34
N ALA A 133 2.31 25.11 -4.08
CA ALA A 133 2.07 26.44 -3.53
C ALA A 133 0.66 26.67 -2.92
N GLY A 134 -0.31 25.77 -3.14
CA GLY A 134 -1.68 25.92 -2.65
C GLY A 134 -1.87 25.82 -1.12
N ASN A 135 -0.91 25.30 -0.35
CA ASN A 135 -0.91 25.30 1.12
C ASN A 135 0.54 25.18 1.64
N SER A 136 0.89 25.94 2.67
CA SER A 136 2.25 26.14 3.23
C SER A 136 3.03 24.89 3.66
N ASP A 137 2.45 23.70 3.55
CA ASP A 137 3.03 22.42 4.01
C ASP A 137 3.51 21.50 2.88
N SER A 138 3.29 21.86 1.62
CA SER A 138 3.43 20.93 0.49
C SER A 138 4.85 20.47 0.18
N PHE A 139 5.86 21.34 0.24
CA PHE A 139 7.22 21.01 -0.17
C PHE A 139 7.93 20.16 0.88
N GLN A 140 7.80 20.54 2.16
CA GLN A 140 8.30 19.72 3.26
C GLN A 140 7.55 18.37 3.34
N ALA A 141 6.22 18.36 3.13
CA ALA A 141 5.47 17.11 3.05
C ALA A 141 5.87 16.26 1.84
N ALA A 142 6.20 16.85 0.70
CA ALA A 142 6.68 16.13 -0.47
C ALA A 142 8.06 15.50 -0.23
N ILE A 143 8.98 16.22 0.42
CA ILE A 143 10.28 15.69 0.85
C ILE A 143 10.07 14.55 1.85
N ALA A 144 9.23 14.74 2.86
CA ALA A 144 8.94 13.70 3.86
C ALA A 144 8.32 12.45 3.22
N ARG A 145 7.42 12.61 2.23
CA ARG A 145 6.85 11.49 1.46
C ARG A 145 7.90 10.77 0.62
N ARG A 146 8.79 11.53 -0.04
CA ARG A 146 9.90 10.97 -0.82
C ARG A 146 10.86 10.19 0.06
N ASP A 147 11.21 10.75 1.21
CA ASP A 147 12.18 10.16 2.12
C ASP A 147 11.56 8.96 2.85
N ALA A 148 10.27 8.99 3.19
CA ALA A 148 9.52 7.82 3.66
C ALA A 148 9.40 6.70 2.60
N ALA A 149 9.19 7.05 1.33
CA ALA A 149 9.17 6.08 0.24
C ALA A 149 10.55 5.45 0.02
N ARG A 150 11.64 6.25 0.09
CA ARG A 150 13.01 5.75 0.06
C ARG A 150 13.32 4.86 1.26
N ALA A 151 12.88 5.23 2.46
CA ALA A 151 13.04 4.42 3.67
C ALA A 151 12.33 3.06 3.54
N ARG A 152 11.08 3.03 3.08
CA ARG A 152 10.35 1.78 2.81
C ARG A 152 11.02 0.92 1.74
N TRP A 153 11.58 1.55 0.70
CA TRP A 153 12.29 0.82 -0.33
C TRP A 153 13.64 0.28 0.16
N ALA A 154 14.36 1.06 0.99
CA ALA A 154 15.60 0.63 1.63
C ALA A 154 15.34 -0.49 2.63
N GLU A 155 14.28 -0.41 3.44
CA GLU A 155 13.83 -1.48 4.35
C GLU A 155 13.43 -2.72 3.56
N LYS A 156 12.65 -2.57 2.48
CA LYS A 156 12.32 -3.68 1.57
C LYS A 156 13.57 -4.28 0.94
N LYS A 157 14.57 -3.47 0.58
CA LYS A 157 15.84 -3.94 0.01
C LYS A 157 16.74 -4.57 1.07
N ALA A 158 16.67 -4.14 2.33
CA ALA A 158 17.41 -4.73 3.44
C ALA A 158 16.79 -6.07 3.88
N THR A 159 15.46 -6.12 3.98
CA THR A 159 14.71 -7.36 4.27
C THR A 159 14.70 -8.34 3.10
N SER A 160 14.63 -7.84 1.86
CA SER A 160 14.89 -8.61 0.65
C SER A 160 16.39 -8.68 0.30
N GLY A 161 17.26 -8.22 1.20
CA GLY A 161 18.70 -8.02 1.00
C GLY A 161 19.54 -9.28 0.94
N ASN A 162 18.90 -10.45 1.04
CA ASN A 162 19.45 -11.74 0.63
C ASN A 162 18.96 -12.17 -0.77
N GLY A 163 18.32 -11.28 -1.54
CA GLY A 163 17.69 -11.59 -2.84
C GLY A 163 18.67 -11.95 -3.97
N ASN A 164 19.95 -11.60 -3.82
CA ASN A 164 21.02 -12.12 -4.69
C ASN A 164 21.79 -13.28 -4.06
N GLY A 165 21.72 -13.48 -2.73
CA GLY A 165 22.33 -14.61 -2.03
C GLY A 165 21.59 -15.90 -2.32
N SER A 166 20.28 -15.97 -2.06
CA SER A 166 19.54 -17.24 -2.18
C SER A 166 19.53 -17.85 -3.59
N SER A 167 19.59 -17.03 -4.64
CA SER A 167 19.72 -17.52 -6.02
C SER A 167 21.15 -17.96 -6.33
N ASN A 168 22.15 -17.25 -5.84
CA ASN A 168 23.56 -17.64 -5.99
C ASN A 168 23.90 -18.88 -5.17
N ASP A 169 23.42 -19.00 -3.93
CA ASP A 169 23.64 -20.15 -3.06
C ASP A 169 23.06 -21.44 -3.69
N ARG A 170 21.88 -21.34 -4.32
CA ARG A 170 21.28 -22.46 -5.07
C ARG A 170 22.10 -22.83 -6.32
N LEU A 171 22.62 -21.83 -7.05
CA LEU A 171 23.46 -22.07 -8.21
C LEU A 171 24.82 -22.67 -7.82
N GLU A 172 25.41 -22.22 -6.71
CA GLU A 172 26.64 -22.77 -6.16
C GLU A 172 26.43 -24.22 -5.67
N ALA A 173 25.30 -24.50 -5.00
CA ALA A 173 24.93 -25.85 -4.60
C ALA A 173 24.74 -26.79 -5.80
N MET A 174 24.16 -26.32 -6.91
CA MET A 174 24.05 -27.09 -8.15
C MET A 174 25.41 -27.37 -8.78
N LYS A 175 26.28 -26.35 -8.89
CA LYS A 175 27.65 -26.50 -9.40
C LYS A 175 28.48 -27.47 -8.56
N ALA A 176 28.33 -27.44 -7.24
CA ALA A 176 29.02 -28.38 -6.35
C ALA A 176 28.61 -29.83 -6.63
N ARG A 177 27.30 -30.09 -6.78
CA ARG A 177 26.78 -31.44 -7.14
C ARG A 177 27.26 -31.90 -8.51
N GLU A 178 27.25 -31.02 -9.51
CA GLU A 178 27.76 -31.33 -10.85
C GLU A 178 29.25 -31.63 -10.85
N ALA A 179 30.05 -30.89 -10.05
CA ALA A 179 31.47 -31.13 -9.92
C ALA A 179 31.78 -32.49 -9.27
N GLU A 180 31.04 -32.86 -8.22
CA GLU A 180 31.13 -34.17 -7.57
C GLU A 180 30.78 -35.31 -8.54
N THR A 181 29.68 -35.14 -9.29
CA THR A 181 29.23 -36.11 -10.28
C THR A 181 30.27 -36.28 -11.40
N MET A 182 30.84 -35.19 -11.90
CA MET A 182 31.93 -35.23 -12.88
C MET A 182 33.22 -35.86 -12.31
N ALA A 183 33.52 -35.68 -11.03
CA ALA A 183 34.66 -36.34 -10.39
C ALA A 183 34.45 -37.86 -10.33
N MET A 184 33.25 -38.31 -9.96
CA MET A 184 32.87 -39.73 -9.96
C MET A 184 32.97 -40.34 -11.37
N PHE A 185 32.45 -39.65 -12.40
CA PHE A 185 32.58 -40.12 -13.79
C PHE A 185 34.02 -40.18 -14.27
N ARG A 186 34.86 -39.20 -13.89
CA ARG A 186 36.29 -39.21 -14.23
C ARG A 186 37.03 -40.36 -13.55
N ASN A 187 36.68 -40.71 -12.31
CA ASN A 187 37.29 -41.84 -11.61
C ASN A 187 36.87 -43.17 -12.25
N MET A 188 35.57 -43.34 -12.53
CA MET A 188 35.06 -44.56 -13.15
C MET A 188 35.58 -44.74 -14.59
N ALA A 189 35.80 -43.64 -15.32
CA ALA A 189 36.43 -43.68 -16.64
C ALA A 189 37.93 -44.03 -16.57
N LYS A 190 38.66 -43.52 -15.57
CA LYS A 190 40.06 -43.90 -15.32
C LYS A 190 40.21 -45.37 -14.95
N GLU A 191 39.28 -45.94 -14.18
CA GLU A 191 39.30 -47.37 -13.83
C GLU A 191 38.98 -48.30 -15.02
N ARG A 192 38.21 -47.82 -16.00
CA ARG A 192 37.81 -48.60 -17.18
C ARG A 192 38.70 -48.45 -18.40
N PHE A 193 39.29 -47.27 -18.59
CA PHE A 193 39.99 -46.87 -19.81
C PHE A 193 41.41 -46.32 -19.56
N GLY A 194 41.88 -46.36 -18.31
CA GLY A 194 43.23 -45.99 -17.89
C GLY A 194 44.04 -47.19 -17.47
#